data_AF-A0A520WFM6-F1
#
_entry.id   AF-A0A520WFM6-F1
#
_cell.length_a   1.000
_cell.length_b   1.000
_cell.length_c   1.000
_cell.angle_alpha   90.00
_cell.angle_beta   90.00
_cell.angle_gamma   90.00
#
_symmetry.space_group_name_H-M   'P 1'
#
loop_
_entity.id
_entity.type
_entity.pdbx_description
1 polymer ?
#
loop_
_entity_poly.entity_id
_entity_poly.type
_entity_poly.pdbx_seq_one_letter_code
_entity_poly.pdbx_strand_id
1 'polypeptide(L)'
;MRCLLLVVFFIMNLGLSQKKFPADTLLLSSTSNFLEKATIFPIATWQRLSYNSSLLNCQFYPSCSNYGSIAINQYGPFLGLAVTADRVVRCNPFALGYHYDMNGEFHSSDFRLIDPLQITNTKNNKNKSPLFAAALSIILPGTGRMYAGRFLDGFMGMWMIAISGTATYSSFQENKIIKGNFFSAITFIFYIGEI
;
A
#
# COMPACT_ATOMS: atom_id res chain seq x y z
N MET A 1 -29.40 19.52 -2.29
CA MET A 1 -30.00 18.55 -1.33
C MET A 1 -29.89 17.09 -1.79
N ARG A 2 -30.26 16.73 -3.02
CA ARG A 2 -30.23 15.33 -3.52
C ARG A 2 -28.83 14.69 -3.54
N CYS A 3 -27.78 15.47 -3.83
CA CYS A 3 -26.39 15.01 -3.81
C CYS A 3 -25.87 14.79 -2.37
N LEU A 4 -26.23 15.67 -1.42
CA LEU A 4 -25.89 15.52 -0.01
C LEU A 4 -26.57 14.27 0.59
N LEU A 5 -27.83 14.02 0.25
CA LEU A 5 -28.56 12.82 0.67
C LEU A 5 -27.95 11.54 0.10
N LEU A 6 -27.50 11.53 -1.16
CA LEU A 6 -26.81 10.39 -1.75
C LEU A 6 -25.44 10.15 -1.11
N VAL A 7 -24.69 11.21 -0.79
CA VAL A 7 -23.41 11.12 -0.09
C VAL A 7 -23.63 10.63 1.34
N VAL A 8 -24.63 11.14 2.06
CA VAL A 8 -25.00 10.68 3.41
C VAL A 8 -25.48 9.23 3.37
N PHE A 9 -26.28 8.84 2.38
CA PHE A 9 -26.76 7.46 2.21
C PHE A 9 -25.62 6.50 1.84
N PHE A 10 -24.66 6.95 1.04
CA PHE A 10 -23.43 6.21 0.73
C PHE A 10 -22.55 6.06 1.97
N ILE A 11 -22.35 7.11 2.76
CA ILE A 11 -21.61 7.09 4.03
C ILE A 11 -22.32 6.19 5.07
N MET A 12 -23.65 6.23 5.16
CA MET A 12 -24.42 5.37 6.07
C MET A 12 -24.36 3.90 5.66
N ASN A 13 -24.35 3.58 4.37
CA ASN A 13 -24.15 2.21 3.87
C ASN A 13 -22.70 1.73 4.02
N LEU A 14 -21.71 2.64 4.05
CA LEU A 14 -20.32 2.33 4.40
C LEU A 14 -20.12 2.12 5.92
N GLY A 15 -21.05 2.62 6.75
CA GLY A 15 -20.98 2.58 8.21
C GLY A 15 -21.40 1.25 8.84
N LEU A 16 -22.04 0.36 8.08
CA LEU A 16 -22.33 -0.99 8.54
C LEU A 16 -21.18 -1.91 8.11
N SER A 17 -20.24 -2.11 9.03
CA SER A 17 -19.17 -3.11 8.91
C SER A 17 -19.78 -4.51 8.84
N GLN A 18 -20.17 -4.94 7.65
CA GLN A 18 -20.59 -6.32 7.39
C GLN A 18 -19.33 -7.20 7.37
N LYS A 19 -19.37 -8.46 7.85
CA LYS A 19 -18.24 -9.41 7.73
C LYS A 19 -18.01 -9.91 6.29
N LYS A 20 -18.26 -9.05 5.30
CA LYS A 20 -18.21 -9.40 3.88
C LYS A 20 -16.79 -9.30 3.33
N PHE A 21 -16.03 -8.30 3.74
CA PHE A 21 -14.67 -8.09 3.26
C PHE A 21 -13.64 -8.30 4.38
N PRO A 22 -12.39 -8.73 4.05
CA PRO A 22 -11.40 -9.08 5.07
C PRO A 22 -11.12 -7.98 6.10
N ALA A 23 -11.03 -6.71 5.67
CA ALA A 23 -10.72 -5.59 6.57
C ALA A 23 -11.85 -5.28 7.57
N ASP A 24 -13.10 -5.64 7.26
CA ASP A 24 -14.24 -5.42 8.16
C ASP A 24 -14.08 -6.24 9.46
N THR A 25 -13.38 -7.38 9.41
CA THR A 25 -13.09 -8.20 10.60
C THR A 25 -12.26 -7.43 11.61
N LEU A 26 -11.30 -6.62 11.14
CA LEU A 26 -10.42 -5.80 11.99
C LEU A 26 -11.12 -4.56 12.54
N LEU A 27 -12.10 -4.01 11.82
CA LEU A 27 -12.95 -2.91 12.31
C LEU A 27 -13.87 -3.36 13.46
N LEU A 28 -14.40 -4.58 13.35
CA LEU A 28 -15.26 -5.20 14.37
C LEU A 28 -14.47 -5.75 15.56
N SER A 29 -13.18 -6.04 15.40
CA SER A 29 -12.36 -6.63 16.46
C SER A 29 -12.32 -5.72 17.70
N SER A 30 -12.36 -6.33 18.89
CA SER A 30 -12.13 -5.65 20.17
C SER A 30 -10.66 -5.39 20.45
N THR A 31 -9.74 -6.05 19.73
CA THR A 31 -8.30 -5.90 19.91
C THR A 31 -7.73 -4.65 19.27
N SER A 32 -8.35 -4.18 18.18
CA SER A 32 -7.84 -3.03 17.42
C SER A 32 -8.21 -1.72 18.11
N ASN A 33 -7.25 -0.82 18.26
CA ASN A 33 -7.49 0.48 18.87
C ASN A 33 -8.18 1.46 17.90
N PHE A 34 -8.60 2.62 18.42
CA PHE A 34 -9.30 3.64 17.62
C PHE A 34 -8.48 4.12 16.42
N LEU A 35 -7.17 4.31 16.58
CA LEU A 35 -6.31 4.85 15.53
C LEU A 35 -6.10 3.83 14.40
N GLU A 36 -5.95 2.55 14.73
CA GLU A 36 -5.94 1.45 13.76
C GLU A 36 -7.25 1.38 12.99
N LYS A 37 -8.39 1.43 13.68
CA LYS A 37 -9.71 1.43 13.01
C LYS A 37 -9.90 2.63 12.10
N ALA A 38 -9.50 3.83 12.55
CA ALA A 38 -9.54 5.03 11.73
C ALA A 38 -8.67 4.90 10.47
N THR A 39 -7.51 4.24 10.58
CA THR A 39 -6.58 4.02 9.46
C THR A 39 -7.06 2.90 8.52
N ILE A 40 -7.68 1.85 9.06
CA ILE A 40 -8.23 0.71 8.28
C ILE A 40 -9.54 1.10 7.60
N PHE A 41 -10.31 2.06 8.12
CA PHE A 41 -11.62 2.41 7.58
C PHE A 41 -11.59 2.83 6.08
N PRO A 42 -10.65 3.67 5.60
CA PRO A 42 -10.47 3.93 4.18
C PRO A 42 -10.15 2.66 3.37
N ILE A 43 -9.35 1.74 3.92
CA ILE A 43 -9.02 0.46 3.28
C ILE A 43 -10.26 -0.43 3.15
N ALA A 44 -11.07 -0.54 4.21
CA ALA A 44 -12.32 -1.30 4.18
C ALA A 44 -13.32 -0.69 3.18
N THR A 45 -13.40 0.64 3.13
CA THR A 45 -14.19 1.35 2.13
C THR A 45 -13.73 1.04 0.71
N TRP A 46 -12.41 1.01 0.46
CA TRP A 46 -11.84 0.61 -0.82
C TRP A 46 -12.13 -0.86 -1.18
N GLN A 47 -12.14 -1.77 -0.22
CA GLN A 47 -12.48 -3.19 -0.46
C GLN A 47 -13.89 -3.36 -1.03
N ARG A 48 -14.84 -2.52 -0.63
CA ARG A 48 -16.22 -2.55 -1.16
C ARG A 48 -16.32 -2.23 -2.64
N LEU A 49 -15.36 -1.48 -3.19
CA LEU A 49 -15.26 -1.19 -4.61
C LEU A 49 -14.40 -2.23 -5.34
N SER A 50 -13.19 -2.48 -4.83
CA SER A 50 -12.21 -3.34 -5.49
C SER A 50 -12.62 -4.81 -5.55
N TYR A 51 -13.23 -5.38 -4.51
CA TYR A 51 -13.60 -6.81 -4.50
C TYR A 51 -14.81 -7.12 -5.40
N ASN A 52 -15.55 -6.09 -5.81
CA ASN A 52 -16.68 -6.24 -6.72
C ASN A 52 -16.30 -5.94 -8.19
N SER A 53 -15.00 -5.79 -8.50
CA SER A 53 -14.51 -5.53 -9.87
C SER A 53 -13.23 -6.29 -10.16
N SER A 54 -13.27 -7.17 -11.18
CA SER A 54 -12.09 -7.91 -11.63
C SER A 54 -10.99 -7.00 -12.20
N LEU A 55 -11.34 -5.80 -12.67
CA LEU A 55 -10.39 -4.80 -13.18
C LEU A 55 -9.49 -4.22 -12.09
N LEU A 56 -9.90 -4.33 -10.83
CA LEU A 56 -9.18 -3.80 -9.67
C LEU A 56 -8.46 -4.90 -8.88
N ASN A 57 -8.35 -6.10 -9.45
CA ASN A 57 -7.63 -7.21 -8.83
C ASN A 57 -6.13 -6.88 -8.73
N CYS A 58 -5.57 -7.12 -7.54
CA CYS A 58 -4.13 -7.03 -7.33
C CYS A 58 -3.43 -8.26 -7.92
N GLN A 59 -2.20 -8.09 -8.40
CA GLN A 59 -1.38 -9.20 -8.91
C GLN A 59 -0.97 -10.19 -7.82
N PHE A 60 -0.99 -9.74 -6.57
CA PHE A 60 -0.57 -10.54 -5.45
C PHE A 60 -1.71 -10.99 -4.53
N TYR A 61 -1.42 -12.06 -3.78
CA TYR A 61 -2.19 -12.57 -2.65
C TYR A 61 -1.39 -12.40 -1.34
N PRO A 62 -2.03 -11.90 -0.27
CA PRO A 62 -3.33 -11.23 -0.26
C PRO A 62 -3.30 -9.93 -1.09
N SER A 63 -4.49 -9.40 -1.45
CA SER A 63 -4.62 -8.12 -2.16
C SER A 63 -3.94 -6.99 -1.39
N CYS A 64 -3.49 -5.92 -2.07
CA CYS A 64 -2.79 -4.80 -1.42
C CYS A 64 -3.59 -4.18 -0.28
N SER A 65 -4.91 -4.07 -0.45
CA SER A 65 -5.80 -3.59 0.61
C SER A 65 -5.91 -4.54 1.79
N ASN A 66 -5.98 -5.85 1.56
CA ASN A 66 -6.04 -6.81 2.65
C ASN A 66 -4.68 -6.88 3.38
N TYR A 67 -3.59 -6.96 2.61
CA TYR A 67 -2.22 -6.86 3.11
C TYR A 67 -2.04 -5.62 4.00
N GLY A 68 -2.48 -4.45 3.53
CA GLY A 68 -2.35 -3.21 4.30
C GLY A 68 -3.17 -3.20 5.59
N SER A 69 -4.39 -3.77 5.58
CA SER A 69 -5.17 -3.89 6.80
C SER A 69 -4.51 -4.80 7.84
N ILE A 70 -3.89 -5.90 7.40
CA ILE A 70 -3.13 -6.80 8.29
C ILE A 70 -1.85 -6.10 8.77
N ALA A 71 -1.14 -5.38 7.90
CA ALA A 71 0.07 -4.62 8.25
C ALA A 71 -0.20 -3.57 9.33
N ILE A 72 -1.29 -2.81 9.21
CA ILE A 72 -1.70 -1.80 10.21
C ILE A 72 -2.07 -2.47 11.53
N ASN A 73 -2.77 -3.59 11.50
CA ASN A 73 -3.12 -4.33 12.72
C ASN A 73 -1.88 -4.92 13.41
N GLN A 74 -0.84 -5.30 12.66
CA GLN A 74 0.36 -5.94 13.22
C GLN A 74 1.42 -4.93 13.66
N TYR A 75 1.65 -3.86 12.89
CA TYR A 75 2.74 -2.90 13.10
C TYR A 75 2.25 -1.52 13.54
N GLY A 76 0.94 -1.35 13.70
CA GLY A 76 0.31 -0.07 14.00
C GLY A 76 0.18 0.84 12.76
N PRO A 77 -0.49 2.00 12.90
CA PRO A 77 -0.82 2.88 11.78
C PRO A 77 0.39 3.39 11.00
N PHE A 78 1.45 3.84 11.66
CA PHE A 78 2.58 4.48 10.98
C PHE A 78 3.43 3.48 10.19
N LEU A 79 3.97 2.45 10.86
CA LEU A 79 4.76 1.41 10.20
C LEU A 79 3.90 0.57 9.26
N GLY A 80 2.65 0.29 9.62
CA GLY A 80 1.71 -0.43 8.76
C GLY A 80 1.42 0.32 7.46
N LEU A 81 1.29 1.66 7.49
CA LEU A 81 1.15 2.47 6.27
C LEU A 81 2.42 2.44 5.42
N ALA A 82 3.61 2.51 6.01
CA ALA A 82 4.88 2.39 5.28
C ALA A 82 5.00 1.01 4.58
N VAL A 83 4.72 -0.08 5.31
CA VAL A 83 4.71 -1.44 4.78
C VAL A 83 3.63 -1.63 3.70
N THR A 84 2.48 -0.95 3.84
CA THR A 84 1.43 -0.92 2.81
C THR A 84 1.89 -0.15 1.57
N ALA A 85 2.63 0.93 1.73
CA ALA A 85 3.12 1.74 0.64
C ALA A 85 4.19 1.01 -0.19
N ASP A 86 5.16 0.36 0.47
CA ASP A 86 6.10 -0.58 -0.16
C ASP A 86 5.33 -1.60 -1.01
N ARG A 87 4.29 -2.19 -0.42
CA ARG A 87 3.47 -3.17 -1.10
C ARG A 87 2.78 -2.62 -2.36
N VAL A 88 2.22 -1.42 -2.28
CA VAL A 88 1.58 -0.77 -3.43
C VAL A 88 2.60 -0.51 -4.54
N VAL A 89 3.81 -0.05 -4.20
CA VAL A 89 4.91 0.11 -5.16
C VAL A 89 5.26 -1.21 -5.82
N ARG A 90 5.40 -2.28 -5.03
CA ARG A 90 5.71 -3.62 -5.55
C ARG A 90 4.60 -4.16 -6.45
N CYS A 91 3.34 -3.86 -6.20
CA CYS A 91 2.21 -4.28 -7.04
C CYS A 91 2.10 -3.48 -8.35
N ASN A 92 3.14 -3.53 -9.17
CA ASN A 92 3.28 -2.84 -10.46
C ASN A 92 3.35 -3.85 -11.63
N PRO A 93 3.23 -3.41 -12.90
CA PRO A 93 3.24 -4.30 -14.07
C PRO A 93 4.47 -5.21 -14.22
N PHE A 94 5.57 -4.90 -13.55
CA PHE A 94 6.83 -5.65 -13.62
C PHE A 94 6.95 -6.69 -12.50
N ALA A 95 5.90 -6.87 -11.68
CA ALA A 95 5.95 -7.73 -10.50
C ALA A 95 6.24 -9.19 -10.79
N LEU A 96 5.61 -9.74 -11.84
CA LEU A 96 5.81 -11.12 -12.24
C LEU A 96 7.28 -11.44 -12.53
N GLY A 97 7.99 -10.52 -13.21
CA GLY A 97 9.39 -10.71 -13.60
C GLY A 97 10.31 -10.85 -12.39
N TYR A 98 10.31 -9.84 -11.50
CA TYR A 98 11.18 -9.91 -10.33
C TYR A 98 10.75 -11.02 -9.35
N HIS A 99 9.48 -11.41 -9.33
CA HIS A 99 8.98 -12.47 -8.46
C HIS A 99 9.50 -13.83 -8.93
N TYR A 100 9.52 -14.03 -10.25
CA TYR A 100 10.15 -15.21 -10.87
C TYR A 100 11.65 -15.26 -10.59
N ASP A 101 12.37 -14.14 -10.77
CA ASP A 101 13.82 -14.06 -10.52
C ASP A 101 14.21 -14.39 -9.07
N MET A 102 13.29 -14.19 -8.13
CA MET A 102 13.49 -14.48 -6.71
C MET A 102 13.00 -15.88 -6.31
N ASN A 103 12.55 -16.72 -7.25
CA ASN A 103 11.89 -17.99 -6.98
C ASN A 103 10.70 -17.84 -6.01
N GLY A 104 9.90 -16.80 -6.21
CA GLY A 104 8.74 -16.51 -5.37
C GLY A 104 7.62 -17.54 -5.54
N GLU A 105 6.81 -17.70 -4.50
CA GLU A 105 5.70 -18.66 -4.48
C GLU A 105 4.43 -18.10 -5.13
N PHE A 106 3.57 -18.99 -5.61
CA PHE A 106 2.30 -18.64 -6.26
C PHE A 106 1.13 -19.24 -5.49
N HIS A 107 0.06 -18.46 -5.39
CA HIS A 107 -1.15 -18.86 -4.69
C HIS A 107 -1.91 -19.88 -5.54
N SER A 108 -2.06 -21.10 -5.01
CA SER A 108 -2.48 -22.27 -5.81
C SER A 108 -3.86 -22.14 -6.46
N SER A 109 -4.76 -21.33 -5.90
CA SER A 109 -6.14 -21.24 -6.41
C SER A 109 -6.31 -20.27 -7.58
N ASP A 110 -5.50 -19.22 -7.67
CA ASP A 110 -5.69 -18.12 -8.62
C ASP A 110 -4.37 -17.61 -9.25
N PHE A 111 -3.26 -18.31 -8.99
CA PHE A 111 -1.93 -18.04 -9.52
C PHE A 111 -1.39 -16.63 -9.21
N ARG A 112 -1.95 -15.95 -8.22
CA ARG A 112 -1.41 -14.66 -7.76
C ARG A 112 -0.08 -14.85 -7.06
N LEU A 113 0.76 -13.82 -7.14
CA LEU A 113 2.07 -13.79 -6.49
C LEU A 113 1.89 -13.78 -4.96
N ILE A 114 2.55 -14.68 -4.22
CA ILE A 114 2.47 -14.68 -2.74
C ILE A 114 3.47 -13.70 -2.16
N ASP A 115 3.00 -12.85 -1.25
CA ASP A 115 3.87 -11.95 -0.48
C ASP A 115 3.46 -11.95 1.00
N PRO A 116 4.17 -12.73 1.83
CA PRO A 116 3.84 -12.82 3.24
C PRO A 116 4.31 -11.55 3.97
N LEU A 117 3.50 -11.07 4.92
CA LEU A 117 3.86 -9.94 5.78
C LEU A 117 5.05 -10.22 6.71
N GLN A 118 5.25 -11.50 7.03
CA GLN A 118 6.41 -11.98 7.79
C GLN A 118 7.29 -12.77 6.84
N ILE A 119 8.53 -12.32 6.66
CA ILE A 119 9.50 -13.02 5.81
C ILE A 119 9.89 -14.32 6.53
N THR A 120 9.35 -15.44 6.09
CA THR A 120 9.57 -16.75 6.71
C THR A 120 10.88 -17.40 6.28
N ASN A 121 11.49 -16.98 5.17
CA ASN A 121 12.79 -17.49 4.71
C ASN A 121 13.51 -16.44 3.85
N THR A 122 14.51 -15.77 4.40
CA THR A 122 15.47 -14.98 3.63
C THR A 122 16.47 -15.94 2.95
N LYS A 123 16.14 -16.49 1.79
CA LYS A 123 17.17 -17.03 0.87
C LYS A 123 17.94 -15.85 0.29
N ASN A 124 18.77 -15.22 1.11
CA ASN A 124 19.51 -14.02 0.75
C ASN A 124 20.79 -14.42 -0.02
N ASN A 125 20.63 -14.80 -1.28
CA ASN A 125 21.72 -15.24 -2.16
C ASN A 125 22.49 -14.09 -2.82
N LYS A 126 22.40 -12.86 -2.28
CA LYS A 126 23.11 -11.68 -2.82
C LYS A 126 23.96 -11.03 -1.73
N ASN A 127 25.25 -10.84 -2.01
CA ASN A 127 26.23 -10.13 -1.16
C ASN A 127 25.99 -8.60 -1.07
N LYS A 128 24.74 -8.15 -1.17
CA LYS A 128 24.36 -6.74 -1.20
C LYS A 128 23.92 -6.28 0.19
N SER A 129 24.40 -5.13 0.64
CA SER A 129 24.11 -4.61 1.97
C SER A 129 22.71 -3.98 2.03
N PRO A 130 21.80 -4.46 2.92
CA PRO A 130 20.50 -3.84 3.12
C PRO A 130 20.60 -2.40 3.62
N LEU A 131 21.59 -2.11 4.49
CA LEU A 131 21.81 -0.77 5.02
C LEU A 131 22.22 0.21 3.91
N PHE A 132 23.06 -0.25 2.97
CA PHE A 132 23.44 0.57 1.82
C PHE A 132 22.25 0.80 0.88
N ALA A 133 21.39 -0.21 0.67
CA ALA A 133 20.16 -0.05 -0.09
C ALA A 133 19.23 1.01 0.54
N ALA A 134 19.04 0.96 1.87
CA ALA A 134 18.25 1.94 2.60
C ALA A 134 18.86 3.35 2.50
N ALA A 135 20.19 3.49 2.64
CA ALA A 135 20.87 4.77 2.48
C ALA A 135 20.66 5.38 1.08
N LEU A 136 20.71 4.55 0.03
CA LEU A 136 20.41 4.97 -1.34
C LEU A 136 18.94 5.44 -1.46
N SER A 137 17.98 4.66 -0.94
CA SER A 137 16.55 5.03 -0.95
C SER A 137 16.25 6.32 -0.19
N ILE A 138 16.95 6.60 0.91
CA ILE A 138 16.83 7.87 1.65
C ILE A 138 17.26 9.06 0.78
N ILE A 139 18.35 8.92 0.03
CA ILE A 139 18.84 10.02 -0.81
C ILE A 139 17.94 10.20 -2.04
N LEU A 140 17.63 9.09 -2.72
CA LEU A 140 16.81 9.07 -3.91
C LEU A 140 15.91 7.82 -3.87
N PRO A 141 14.60 7.99 -3.60
CA PRO A 141 13.67 6.88 -3.53
C PRO A 141 13.70 5.99 -4.77
N GLY A 142 13.55 4.68 -4.58
CA GLY A 142 13.67 3.66 -5.63
C GLY A 142 15.09 3.11 -5.83
N THR A 143 16.14 3.89 -5.54
CA THR A 143 17.51 3.46 -5.85
C THR A 143 18.00 2.29 -5.01
N GLY A 144 17.49 2.09 -3.78
CA GLY A 144 17.78 0.89 -2.98
C GLY A 144 17.27 -0.40 -3.67
N ARG A 145 16.08 -0.35 -4.27
CA ARG A 145 15.51 -1.46 -5.05
C ARG A 145 16.31 -1.72 -6.33
N MET A 146 16.75 -0.64 -7.01
CA MET A 146 17.64 -0.74 -8.17
C MET A 146 18.96 -1.40 -7.80
N TYR A 147 19.56 -0.99 -6.68
CA TYR A 147 20.76 -1.61 -6.13
C TYR A 147 20.54 -3.08 -5.83
N ALA A 148 19.39 -3.50 -5.27
CA ALA A 148 19.05 -4.90 -5.06
C ALA A 148 18.87 -5.74 -6.35
N GLY A 149 18.89 -5.08 -7.52
CA GLY A 149 18.70 -5.70 -8.84
C GLY A 149 17.24 -5.73 -9.29
N ARG A 150 16.36 -4.94 -8.65
CA ARG A 150 14.95 -4.78 -9.03
C ARG A 150 14.75 -3.41 -9.65
N PHE A 151 15.41 -3.17 -10.78
CA PHE A 151 15.49 -1.84 -11.41
C PHE A 151 14.11 -1.23 -11.70
N LEU A 152 13.23 -2.00 -12.35
CA LEU A 152 11.89 -1.54 -12.70
C LEU A 152 11.01 -1.29 -11.47
N ASP A 153 11.18 -2.06 -10.39
CA ASP A 153 10.51 -1.80 -9.12
C ASP A 153 10.96 -0.48 -8.49
N GLY A 154 12.27 -0.21 -8.55
CA GLY A 154 12.84 1.07 -8.13
C GLY A 154 12.33 2.26 -8.95
N PHE A 155 12.22 2.10 -10.26
CA PHE A 155 11.63 3.14 -11.12
C PHE A 155 10.18 3.44 -10.74
N MET A 156 9.39 2.40 -10.44
CA MET A 156 8.00 2.58 -9.98
C MET A 156 7.92 3.29 -8.63
N GLY A 157 8.80 2.97 -7.67
CA GLY A 157 8.87 3.69 -6.39
C GLY A 157 9.18 5.17 -6.56
N MET A 158 10.20 5.49 -7.37
CA MET A 158 10.55 6.86 -7.73
C MET A 158 9.37 7.59 -8.41
N TRP A 159 8.68 6.91 -9.33
CA TRP A 159 7.53 7.46 -10.05
C TRP A 159 6.34 7.78 -9.12
N MET A 160 6.04 6.90 -8.17
CA MET A 160 4.96 7.12 -7.20
C MET A 160 5.20 8.38 -6.37
N ILE A 161 6.44 8.59 -5.93
CA ILE A 161 6.83 9.79 -5.16
C ILE A 161 6.85 11.04 -6.05
N ALA A 162 7.28 10.92 -7.31
CA ALA A 162 7.25 12.03 -8.25
C ALA A 162 5.81 12.51 -8.53
N ILE A 163 4.87 11.59 -8.75
CA ILE A 163 3.45 11.95 -8.96
C ILE A 163 2.87 12.61 -7.71
N SER A 164 3.02 12.02 -6.53
CA SER A 164 2.43 12.59 -5.32
C SER A 164 3.12 13.90 -4.92
N GLY A 165 4.43 14.01 -5.15
CA GLY A 165 5.23 15.20 -4.89
C GLY A 165 4.85 16.36 -5.81
N THR A 166 4.68 16.10 -7.11
CA THR A 166 4.20 17.12 -8.07
C THR A 166 2.77 17.56 -7.75
N ALA A 167 1.89 16.64 -7.33
CA ALA A 167 0.55 16.98 -6.85
C ALA A 167 0.59 17.85 -5.58
N THR A 168 1.51 17.57 -4.66
CA THR A 168 1.78 18.39 -3.47
C THR A 168 2.21 19.80 -3.87
N TYR A 169 3.23 19.92 -4.72
CA TYR A 169 3.78 21.19 -5.19
C TYR A 169 2.72 22.04 -5.91
N SER A 170 2.01 21.47 -6.88
CA SER A 170 0.94 22.15 -7.61
C SER A 170 -0.17 22.64 -6.67
N SER A 171 -0.51 21.86 -5.64
CA SER A 171 -1.57 22.24 -4.71
C SER A 171 -1.19 23.45 -3.85
N PHE A 172 0.08 23.53 -3.41
CA PHE A 172 0.55 24.69 -2.66
C PHE A 172 0.76 25.92 -3.55
N GLN A 173 1.19 25.75 -4.80
CA GLN A 173 1.25 26.85 -5.78
C GLN A 173 -0.12 27.48 -6.04
N GLU A 174 -1.19 26.66 -6.03
CA GLU A 174 -2.57 27.13 -6.14
C GLU A 174 -3.16 27.66 -4.82
N ASN A 175 -2.36 27.81 -3.75
CA ASN A 175 -2.81 28.16 -2.39
C ASN A 175 -3.89 27.22 -1.81
N LYS A 176 -3.99 25.98 -2.28
CA LYS A 176 -4.97 24.98 -1.81
C LYS A 176 -4.38 24.14 -0.67
N ILE A 177 -4.36 24.70 0.54
CA ILE A 177 -3.71 24.12 1.74
C ILE A 177 -4.21 22.69 2.04
N ILE A 178 -5.54 22.48 2.07
CA ILE A 178 -6.11 21.16 2.41
C ILE A 178 -5.66 20.08 1.41
N LYS A 179 -5.68 20.41 0.11
CA LYS A 179 -5.23 19.52 -0.97
C LYS A 179 -3.72 19.26 -0.87
N GLY A 180 -2.94 20.31 -0.58
CA GLY A 180 -1.50 20.21 -0.37
C GLY A 180 -1.14 19.27 0.78
N ASN A 181 -1.78 19.44 1.93
CA ASN A 181 -1.56 18.58 3.10
C ASN A 181 -1.91 17.11 2.82
N PHE A 182 -3.01 16.86 2.09
CA PHE A 182 -3.40 15.51 1.70
C PHE A 182 -2.35 14.82 0.82
N PHE A 183 -1.88 15.47 -0.25
CA PHE A 183 -0.84 14.90 -1.11
C PHE A 183 0.53 14.84 -0.43
N SER A 184 0.82 15.77 0.49
CA SER A 184 2.04 15.72 1.30
C SER A 184 2.06 14.46 2.19
N ALA A 185 0.93 14.11 2.81
CA ALA A 185 0.82 12.89 3.60
C ALA A 185 1.03 11.63 2.74
N ILE A 186 0.42 11.58 1.55
CA ILE A 186 0.63 10.48 0.59
C ILE A 186 2.10 10.37 0.19
N THR A 187 2.73 11.49 -0.16
CA THR A 187 4.15 11.54 -0.56
C THR A 187 5.05 11.03 0.55
N PHE A 188 4.79 11.45 1.80
CA PHE A 188 5.54 11.01 2.97
C PHE A 188 5.38 9.50 3.23
N ILE A 189 4.16 8.96 3.10
CA ILE A 189 3.89 7.53 3.25
C ILE A 189 4.66 6.71 2.21
N PHE A 190 4.64 7.11 0.93
CA PHE A 190 5.43 6.44 -0.11
C PHE A 190 6.93 6.59 0.09
N TYR A 191 7.39 7.76 0.53
CA TYR A 191 8.79 8.00 0.83
C TYR A 191 9.32 7.08 1.94
N ILE A 192 8.60 6.96 3.06
CA ILE A 192 8.99 6.03 4.14
C ILE A 192 8.88 4.57 3.67
N GLY A 193 7.90 4.23 2.85
CA GLY A 193 7.77 2.88 2.30
C GLY A 193 8.92 2.45 1.36
N GLU A 194 9.80 3.37 0.95
CA GLU A 194 10.99 3.06 0.15
C GLU A 194 12.24 2.72 0.99
N ILE A 195 12.20 3.00 2.30
CA ILE A 195 13.31 2.86 3.25
C ILE A 195 13.13 1.59 4.07
#